data_AF-A0A6J1B0Q0-F1
#
_entry.id   AF-A0A6J1B0Q0-F1
#
_cell.length_a   1.000
_cell.length_b   1.000
_cell.length_c   1.000
_cell.angle_alpha   90.00
_cell.angle_beta   90.00
_cell.angle_gamma   90.00
#
_symmetry.space_group_name_H-M   'P 1'
#
loop_
_entity.id
_entity.type
_entity.pdbx_description
1 polymer ?
#
loop_
_entity_poly.entity_id
_entity_poly.type
_entity_poly.pdbx_seq_one_letter_code
_entity_poly.pdbx_strand_id
1 'polypeptide(L)'
;MPGPGPHLMYAMNSGLALTHLTKGRFTPHHTLTYTLNAFFGPDIGSFSEWLSSTLFAGSSFVSSLADAIHHPFYYVLILGLPLCVFYSWVSSFLVKRSVLDSVSGVPLSRRQCLLLISAGSLSHFFLDHLFEENGRSSMYTWILSTGWWINRAPVNPDAVIVVGLLCTWLLGGFIYINRARLTKSTRKQSYQSMKLILIIASLYCLWCASQVYWVNPRRPAVGEEADLGVLVFLATYFFLPHCLCILSMNSEDIHTEQLPL
;
A
#
# COMPACT_ATOMS: atom_id res chain seq x y z
N MET A 1 10.91 8.64 -13.29
CA MET A 1 9.55 9.19 -13.30
C MET A 1 8.78 8.67 -14.51
N PRO A 2 7.99 7.57 -14.44
CA PRO A 2 6.74 7.55 -15.18
C PRO A 2 6.06 8.87 -14.86
N GLY A 3 5.41 9.44 -15.87
CA GLY A 3 4.88 10.78 -15.70
C GLY A 3 3.95 10.87 -14.49
N PRO A 4 3.67 12.10 -14.01
CA PRO A 4 2.68 12.33 -12.96
C PRO A 4 1.30 11.72 -13.29
N GLY A 5 1.01 11.49 -14.58
CA GLY A 5 -0.21 10.86 -15.08
C GLY A 5 -0.46 9.45 -14.51
N PRO A 6 0.42 8.45 -14.72
CA PRO A 6 0.33 7.13 -14.12
C PRO A 6 -0.01 7.11 -12.62
N HIS A 7 0.69 7.87 -11.77
CA HIS A 7 0.40 7.93 -10.33
C HIS A 7 -1.00 8.48 -10.05
N LEU A 8 -1.37 9.59 -10.70
CA LEU A 8 -2.71 10.18 -10.60
C LEU A 8 -3.80 9.18 -11.02
N MET A 9 -3.64 8.55 -12.19
CA MET A 9 -4.63 7.63 -12.74
C MET A 9 -4.77 6.37 -11.88
N TYR A 10 -3.66 5.80 -11.40
CA TYR A 10 -3.69 4.63 -10.52
C TYR A 10 -4.45 4.95 -9.23
N ALA A 11 -4.05 6.00 -8.52
CA ALA A 11 -4.64 6.32 -7.22
C ALA A 11 -6.10 6.80 -7.34
N MET A 12 -6.42 7.61 -8.35
CA MET A 12 -7.78 8.07 -8.60
C MET A 12 -8.71 6.90 -8.94
N ASN A 13 -8.29 5.99 -9.84
CA ASN A 13 -9.09 4.82 -10.19
C ASN A 13 -9.30 3.88 -9.00
N SER A 14 -8.26 3.62 -8.20
CA SER A 14 -8.38 2.84 -6.97
C SER A 14 -9.34 3.50 -5.98
N GLY A 15 -9.26 4.83 -5.81
CA GLY A 15 -10.20 5.58 -4.97
C GLY A 15 -11.64 5.50 -5.47
N LEU A 16 -11.89 5.66 -6.77
CA LEU A 16 -13.22 5.51 -7.38
C LEU A 16 -13.77 4.09 -7.22
N ALA A 17 -12.94 3.07 -7.39
CA ALA A 17 -13.33 1.68 -7.14
C ALA A 17 -13.75 1.48 -5.68
N LEU A 18 -12.99 2.04 -4.72
CA LEU A 18 -13.36 2.01 -3.30
C LEU A 18 -14.66 2.78 -3.03
N THR A 19 -14.86 3.95 -3.63
CA THR A 19 -16.11 4.71 -3.55
C THR A 19 -17.29 3.84 -3.98
N HIS A 20 -17.19 3.17 -5.12
CA HIS A 20 -18.24 2.30 -5.65
C HIS A 20 -18.48 1.07 -4.74
N LEU A 21 -17.42 0.34 -4.36
CA LEU A 21 -17.51 -0.86 -3.53
C LEU A 21 -18.06 -0.58 -2.12
N THR A 22 -17.89 0.65 -1.63
CA THR A 22 -18.30 1.05 -0.28
C THR A 22 -19.55 1.92 -0.26
N LYS A 23 -20.26 2.02 -1.40
CA LYS A 23 -21.48 2.82 -1.54
C LYS A 23 -21.30 4.26 -1.07
N GLY A 24 -20.16 4.86 -1.41
CA GLY A 24 -19.84 6.25 -1.08
C GLY A 24 -19.13 6.49 0.25
N ARG A 25 -18.97 5.47 1.13
CA ARG A 25 -18.26 5.65 2.42
C ARG A 25 -16.81 6.13 2.25
N PHE A 26 -16.17 5.73 1.15
CA PHE A 26 -14.95 6.35 0.64
C PHE A 26 -15.34 7.52 -0.29
N THR A 27 -15.38 8.73 0.23
CA THR A 27 -15.90 9.92 -0.47
C THR A 27 -14.89 10.52 -1.47
N PRO A 28 -15.30 11.45 -2.35
CA PRO A 28 -14.38 12.20 -3.21
C PRO A 28 -13.22 12.88 -2.47
N HIS A 29 -13.43 13.32 -1.22
CA HIS A 29 -12.35 13.86 -0.39
C HIS A 29 -11.27 12.82 -0.07
N HIS A 30 -11.66 11.57 0.19
CA HIS A 30 -10.71 10.49 0.44
C HIS A 30 -9.88 10.21 -0.81
N THR A 31 -10.56 10.06 -1.95
CA THR A 31 -9.94 9.84 -3.25
C THR A 31 -8.96 10.96 -3.60
N LEU A 32 -9.36 12.22 -3.44
CA LEU A 32 -8.48 13.35 -3.73
C LEU A 32 -7.24 13.37 -2.84
N THR A 33 -7.41 13.20 -1.52
CA THR A 33 -6.28 13.24 -0.57
C THR A 33 -5.32 12.07 -0.81
N TYR A 34 -5.85 10.87 -1.03
CA TYR A 34 -5.06 9.69 -1.41
C TYR A 34 -4.26 9.93 -2.70
N THR A 35 -4.95 10.42 -3.73
CA THR A 35 -4.36 10.67 -5.06
C THR A 35 -3.26 11.73 -5.02
N LEU A 36 -3.46 12.83 -4.29
CA LEU A 36 -2.45 13.87 -4.15
C LEU A 36 -1.17 13.35 -3.49
N ASN A 37 -1.27 12.43 -2.52
CA ASN A 37 -0.10 11.86 -1.86
C ASN A 37 0.55 10.72 -2.66
N ALA A 38 -0.21 10.04 -3.52
CA ALA A 38 0.35 9.08 -4.48
C ALA A 38 1.07 9.78 -5.64
N PHE A 39 0.60 10.96 -6.04
CA PHE A 39 1.23 11.78 -7.06
C PHE A 39 2.38 12.61 -6.50
N PHE A 40 2.07 13.61 -5.67
CA PHE A 40 3.01 14.66 -5.27
C PHE A 40 3.79 14.36 -3.99
N GLY A 41 3.40 13.31 -3.25
CA GLY A 41 3.78 13.16 -1.85
C GLY A 41 5.29 13.15 -1.62
N PRO A 42 5.98 12.01 -1.75
CA PRO A 42 7.43 11.94 -1.56
C PRO A 42 8.23 12.86 -2.51
N ASP A 43 7.73 13.07 -3.72
CA ASP A 43 8.30 13.96 -4.73
C ASP A 43 8.30 15.45 -4.36
N ILE A 44 7.59 15.86 -3.31
CA ILE A 44 7.67 17.25 -2.82
C ILE A 44 9.10 17.63 -2.40
N GLY A 45 9.89 16.65 -1.96
CA GLY A 45 11.31 16.85 -1.62
C GLY A 45 12.12 17.26 -2.84
N SER A 46 12.10 16.45 -3.90
CA SER A 46 12.83 16.69 -5.15
C SER A 46 12.35 17.97 -5.85
N PHE A 47 11.04 18.25 -5.82
CA PHE A 47 10.49 19.51 -6.31
C PHE A 47 11.00 20.73 -5.52
N SER A 48 11.08 20.62 -4.18
CA SER A 48 11.56 21.70 -3.32
C SER A 48 13.05 21.98 -3.53
N GLU A 49 13.85 20.94 -3.75
CA GLU A 49 15.26 21.06 -4.11
C GLU A 49 15.43 21.75 -5.47
N TRP A 50 14.70 21.30 -6.49
CA TRP A 50 14.70 21.93 -7.80
C TRP A 50 14.32 23.42 -7.72
N LEU A 51 13.24 23.74 -7.01
CA LEU A 51 12.77 25.12 -6.83
C LEU A 51 13.81 25.96 -6.07
N SER A 52 14.41 25.40 -5.01
CA SER A 52 15.46 26.06 -4.23
C SER A 52 16.69 26.34 -5.08
N SER A 53 17.13 25.38 -5.91
CA SER A 53 18.29 25.54 -6.80
C SER A 53 18.07 26.58 -7.89
N THR A 54 16.81 26.80 -8.29
CA THR A 54 16.43 27.78 -9.32
C THR A 54 16.31 29.20 -8.75
N LEU A 55 15.81 29.33 -7.51
CA LEU A 55 15.55 30.64 -6.89
C LEU A 55 16.67 31.12 -5.96
N PHE A 56 17.48 30.21 -5.43
CA PHE A 56 18.51 30.48 -4.43
C PHE A 56 19.79 29.72 -4.76
N ALA A 57 20.94 30.19 -4.23
CA ALA A 57 22.17 29.40 -4.28
C ALA A 57 21.96 28.12 -3.45
N GLY A 58 22.04 26.96 -4.10
CA GLY A 58 21.67 25.66 -3.52
C GLY A 58 22.32 25.39 -2.17
N SER A 59 21.55 24.81 -1.24
CA SER A 59 22.03 24.45 0.10
C SER A 59 22.04 22.93 0.26
N SER A 60 23.12 22.39 0.85
CA SER A 60 23.27 20.96 1.12
C SER A 60 22.18 20.41 2.05
N PHE A 61 21.65 21.26 2.94
CA PHE A 61 20.56 20.91 3.84
C PHE A 61 19.26 20.57 3.11
N VAL A 62 18.90 21.34 2.07
CA VAL A 62 17.67 21.08 1.29
C VAL A 62 17.75 19.75 0.55
N SER A 63 18.93 19.40 0.03
CA SER A 63 19.17 18.12 -0.62
C SER A 63 19.01 16.93 0.35
N SER A 64 19.64 16.99 1.53
CA SER A 64 19.47 15.93 2.54
C SER A 64 18.04 15.80 3.07
N LEU A 65 17.32 16.92 3.16
CA LEU A 65 15.90 16.91 3.54
C LEU A 65 15.03 16.30 2.43
N ALA A 66 15.33 16.59 1.17
CA ALA A 66 14.65 15.99 0.02
C ALA A 66 14.81 14.46 0.03
N ASP A 67 16.04 13.97 0.22
CA ASP A 67 16.31 12.53 0.36
C ASP A 67 15.55 11.91 1.53
N ALA A 68 15.50 12.60 2.67
CA ALA A 68 14.76 12.12 3.84
C ALA A 68 13.25 12.07 3.60
N ILE A 69 12.69 13.07 2.90
CA ILE A 69 11.27 13.10 2.52
C ILE A 69 10.96 12.00 1.50
N HIS A 70 11.87 11.69 0.59
CA HIS A 70 11.73 10.65 -0.42
C HIS A 70 11.97 9.21 0.12
N HIS A 71 12.03 9.03 1.45
CA HIS A 71 12.10 7.69 2.04
C HIS A 71 10.69 7.16 2.40
N PRO A 72 10.35 5.88 2.09
CA PRO A 72 9.00 5.29 2.23
C PRO A 72 8.26 5.57 3.54
N PHE A 73 8.99 5.59 4.64
CA PHE A 73 8.41 5.80 5.97
C PHE A 73 8.66 7.20 6.51
N TYR A 74 9.71 7.88 6.07
CA TYR A 74 10.08 9.18 6.64
C TYR A 74 9.19 10.30 6.11
N TYR A 75 8.69 10.18 4.88
CA TYR A 75 7.63 11.07 4.38
C TYR A 75 6.48 11.21 5.38
N VAL A 76 5.97 10.07 5.86
CA VAL A 76 4.86 10.01 6.81
C VAL A 76 5.27 10.59 8.18
N LEU A 77 6.48 10.30 8.65
CA LEU A 77 6.96 10.78 9.94
C LEU A 77 7.23 12.30 9.95
N ILE A 78 7.80 12.82 8.87
CA ILE A 78 8.20 14.23 8.73
C ILE A 78 6.98 15.09 8.37
N LEU A 79 6.24 14.69 7.32
CA LEU A 79 5.16 15.50 6.74
C LEU A 79 3.75 15.03 7.11
N GLY A 80 3.58 13.83 7.69
CA GLY A 80 2.24 13.31 8.00
C GLY A 80 1.45 14.17 8.99
N LEU A 81 2.08 14.67 10.06
CA LEU A 81 1.43 15.56 11.01
C LEU A 81 1.04 16.92 10.40
N PRO A 82 1.93 17.70 9.78
CA PRO A 82 1.55 18.98 9.19
C PRO A 82 0.53 18.81 8.07
N LEU A 83 0.71 17.81 7.19
CA LEU A 83 -0.22 17.57 6.09
C LEU A 83 -1.59 17.09 6.56
N CYS A 84 -1.70 16.29 7.64
CA CYS A 84 -3.01 15.82 8.08
C CYS A 84 -3.88 16.95 8.63
N VAL A 85 -3.26 17.95 9.28
CA VAL A 85 -3.93 19.19 9.69
C VAL A 85 -4.35 19.99 8.47
N PHE A 86 -3.44 20.19 7.50
CA PHE A 86 -3.72 20.91 6.26
C PHE A 86 -4.86 20.29 5.46
N TYR A 87 -4.79 18.99 5.15
CA TYR A 87 -5.84 18.31 4.37
C TYR A 87 -7.19 18.27 5.09
N SER A 88 -7.20 18.15 6.42
CA SER A 88 -8.46 18.23 7.19
C SER A 88 -9.09 19.63 7.10
N TRP A 89 -8.26 20.68 7.14
CA TRP A 89 -8.71 22.05 6.90
C TRP A 89 -9.20 22.26 5.45
N VAL A 90 -8.47 21.79 4.44
CA VAL A 90 -8.87 21.86 3.03
C VAL A 90 -10.19 21.13 2.80
N SER A 91 -10.35 19.92 3.35
CA SER A 91 -11.61 19.17 3.25
C SER A 91 -12.76 19.96 3.87
N SER A 92 -12.56 20.56 5.04
CA SER A 92 -13.56 21.44 5.68
C SER A 92 -13.93 22.65 4.82
N PHE A 93 -12.95 23.26 4.17
CA PHE A 93 -13.19 24.37 3.25
C PHE A 93 -13.99 23.94 2.02
N LEU A 94 -13.62 22.82 1.39
CA LEU A 94 -14.28 22.31 0.18
C LEU A 94 -15.72 21.88 0.44
N VAL A 95 -16.00 21.26 1.59
CA VAL A 95 -17.36 20.94 2.04
C VAL A 95 -18.18 22.22 2.23
N LYS A 96 -17.65 23.22 2.95
CA LYS A 96 -18.35 24.50 3.20
C LYS A 96 -18.70 25.26 1.91
N ARG A 97 -17.91 25.07 0.85
CA ARG A 97 -18.10 25.71 -0.45
C ARG A 97 -18.90 24.84 -1.43
N SER A 98 -19.34 23.65 -1.02
CA SER A 98 -20.03 22.67 -1.87
C SER A 98 -19.25 22.34 -3.16
N VAL A 99 -17.92 22.37 -3.09
CA VAL A 99 -17.05 22.07 -4.25
C VAL A 99 -16.91 20.57 -4.44
N LEU A 100 -16.86 19.82 -3.33
CA LEU A 100 -16.82 18.36 -3.35
C LEU A 100 -17.93 17.81 -2.47
N ASP A 101 -18.49 16.70 -2.93
CA ASP A 101 -19.53 15.99 -2.20
C ASP A 101 -18.94 15.20 -1.02
N SER A 102 -19.72 15.13 0.05
CA SER A 102 -19.47 14.28 1.21
C SER A 102 -20.80 13.68 1.65
N VAL A 103 -20.84 12.36 1.77
CA VAL A 103 -22.04 11.56 2.07
C VAL A 103 -22.82 12.05 3.30
N SER A 104 -22.18 12.76 4.22
CA SER A 104 -22.80 13.35 5.42
C SER A 104 -22.54 14.84 5.60
N GLY A 105 -21.97 15.52 4.60
CA GLY A 105 -21.49 16.90 4.76
C GLY A 105 -20.38 17.03 5.82
N VAL A 106 -19.76 15.94 6.24
CA VAL A 106 -18.66 15.94 7.21
C VAL A 106 -17.32 15.92 6.48
N PRO A 107 -16.38 16.82 6.81
CA PRO A 107 -15.04 16.80 6.24
C PRO A 107 -14.17 15.67 6.82
N LEU A 108 -13.03 15.40 6.17
CA LEU A 108 -12.07 14.43 6.66
C LEU A 108 -11.49 14.85 8.02
N SER A 109 -11.50 13.92 8.97
CA SER A 109 -10.76 14.06 10.22
C SER A 109 -9.25 13.97 9.99
N ARG A 110 -8.47 14.56 10.89
CA ARG A 110 -6.99 14.48 10.85
C ARG A 110 -6.48 13.04 10.83
N ARG A 111 -7.15 12.12 11.54
CA ARG A 111 -6.80 10.70 11.53
C ARG A 111 -7.00 10.08 10.14
N GLN A 112 -8.13 10.36 9.48
CA GLN A 112 -8.39 9.89 8.12
C GLN A 112 -7.35 10.45 7.16
N CYS A 113 -7.03 11.75 7.26
CA CYS A 113 -5.99 12.37 6.46
C CYS A 113 -4.63 11.69 6.66
N LEU A 114 -4.22 11.41 7.91
CA LEU A 114 -2.95 10.72 8.19
C LEU A 114 -2.90 9.33 7.53
N LEU A 115 -3.98 8.56 7.61
CA LEU A 115 -4.07 7.25 6.94
C LEU A 115 -3.96 7.38 5.41
N LEU A 116 -4.62 8.38 4.83
CA LEU A 116 -4.63 8.62 3.37
C LEU A 116 -3.28 9.15 2.87
N ILE A 117 -2.59 9.98 3.66
CA ILE A 117 -1.21 10.43 3.39
C ILE A 117 -0.29 9.21 3.30
N SER A 118 -0.33 8.34 4.32
CA SER A 118 0.47 7.11 4.35
C SER A 118 0.11 6.16 3.20
N ALA A 119 -1.17 6.00 2.89
CA ALA A 119 -1.62 5.15 1.79
C ALA A 119 -1.11 5.69 0.44
N GLY A 120 -1.24 7.00 0.23
CA GLY A 120 -0.81 7.67 -0.99
C GLY A 120 0.70 7.54 -1.17
N SER A 121 1.49 7.89 -0.16
CA SER A 121 2.95 7.83 -0.27
C SER A 121 3.47 6.42 -0.50
N LEU A 122 2.89 5.41 0.14
CA LEU A 122 3.29 4.02 -0.13
C LEU A 122 2.86 3.56 -1.54
N SER A 123 1.72 4.04 -2.05
CA SER A 123 1.30 3.79 -3.44
C SER A 123 2.19 4.50 -4.45
N HIS A 124 2.81 5.63 -4.07
CA HIS A 124 3.82 6.31 -4.88
C HIS A 124 5.02 5.39 -5.09
N PHE A 125 5.64 4.93 -3.99
CA PHE A 125 6.77 4.00 -4.05
C PHE A 125 6.46 2.66 -4.73
N PHE A 126 5.20 2.19 -4.69
CA PHE A 126 4.78 1.02 -5.47
C PHE A 126 5.05 1.23 -6.97
N LEU A 127 4.65 2.38 -7.50
CA LEU A 127 4.82 2.71 -8.91
C LEU A 127 6.28 3.03 -9.23
N ASP A 128 6.98 3.72 -8.33
CA ASP A 128 8.38 4.04 -8.55
C ASP A 128 9.24 2.77 -8.60
N HIS A 129 9.06 1.84 -7.67
CA HIS A 129 9.82 0.60 -7.70
C HIS A 129 9.57 -0.20 -8.99
N LEU A 130 8.36 -0.18 -9.55
CA LEU A 130 8.02 -0.95 -10.75
C LEU A 130 8.41 -0.26 -12.07
N PHE A 131 8.30 1.07 -12.13
CA PHE A 131 8.36 1.82 -13.37
C PHE A 131 9.44 2.92 -13.36
N GLU A 132 10.08 3.17 -12.21
CA GLU A 132 11.23 4.06 -12.06
C GLU A 132 12.57 3.33 -11.87
N GLU A 133 13.63 4.13 -11.89
CA GLU A 133 15.01 3.72 -11.65
C GLU A 133 15.60 2.69 -12.64
N ASN A 134 14.95 2.41 -13.78
CA ASN A 134 15.40 1.41 -14.76
C ASN A 134 15.70 0.05 -14.10
N GLY A 135 14.94 -0.29 -13.06
CA GLY A 135 15.11 -1.49 -12.27
C GLY A 135 16.35 -1.54 -11.38
N ARG A 136 16.93 -0.38 -11.05
CA ARG A 136 18.10 -0.28 -10.14
C ARG A 136 17.73 -0.19 -8.67
N SER A 137 16.44 -0.02 -8.34
CA SER A 137 16.05 -0.05 -6.92
C SER A 137 16.38 -1.42 -6.35
N SER A 138 16.94 -1.43 -5.13
CA SER A 138 17.29 -2.68 -4.43
C SER A 138 16.06 -3.58 -4.27
N MET A 139 14.91 -2.97 -4.01
CA MET A 139 13.61 -3.65 -3.89
C MET A 139 13.20 -4.34 -5.20
N TYR A 140 13.26 -3.62 -6.33
CA TYR A 140 12.89 -4.18 -7.63
C TYR A 140 13.87 -5.26 -8.09
N THR A 141 15.17 -5.06 -7.86
CA THR A 141 16.20 -6.06 -8.14
C THR A 141 15.94 -7.35 -7.34
N TRP A 142 15.54 -7.22 -6.08
CA TRP A 142 15.19 -8.36 -5.22
C TRP A 142 13.94 -9.11 -5.72
N ILE A 143 12.91 -8.39 -6.18
CA ILE A 143 11.70 -9.00 -6.74
C ILE A 143 11.99 -9.71 -8.08
N LEU A 144 12.84 -9.12 -8.93
CA LEU A 144 13.20 -9.69 -10.23
C LEU A 144 14.24 -10.82 -10.18
N SER A 145 14.92 -11.03 -9.04
CA SER A 145 15.85 -12.17 -8.88
C SER A 145 15.13 -13.53 -8.87
N THR A 146 13.80 -13.55 -9.04
CA THR A 146 12.98 -14.72 -9.35
C THR A 146 13.37 -15.38 -10.69
N GLY A 147 13.95 -14.61 -11.62
CA GLY A 147 14.19 -15.07 -12.98
C GLY A 147 15.52 -15.82 -13.18
N TRP A 148 15.43 -17.09 -13.55
CA TRP A 148 16.57 -17.88 -14.04
C TRP A 148 16.50 -17.96 -15.58
N TRP A 149 17.27 -17.12 -16.26
CA TRP A 149 17.11 -16.89 -17.71
C TRP A 149 18.14 -17.60 -18.60
N ILE A 150 19.13 -18.25 -18.00
CA ILE A 150 20.33 -18.72 -18.73
C ILE A 150 20.33 -20.25 -18.91
N ASN A 151 19.59 -21.02 -18.09
CA ASN A 151 19.53 -22.50 -18.12
C ASN A 151 18.19 -23.03 -17.56
N ARG A 152 18.07 -24.35 -17.32
CA ARG A 152 16.95 -24.89 -16.51
C ARG A 152 17.11 -24.41 -15.06
N ALA A 153 16.06 -23.83 -14.48
CA ALA A 153 16.06 -23.41 -13.09
C ALA A 153 16.33 -24.63 -12.17
N PRO A 154 17.21 -24.51 -11.17
CA PRO A 154 17.42 -25.57 -10.19
C PRO A 154 16.15 -25.75 -9.36
N VAL A 155 15.38 -26.81 -9.61
CA VAL A 155 14.18 -27.12 -8.83
C VAL A 155 14.61 -27.80 -7.53
N ASN A 156 14.27 -27.18 -6.41
CA ASN A 156 14.53 -27.73 -5.09
C ASN A 156 13.36 -28.63 -4.64
N PRO A 157 13.55 -29.95 -4.48
CA PRO A 157 12.46 -30.85 -4.09
C PRO A 157 11.88 -30.51 -2.70
N ASP A 158 12.70 -30.03 -1.77
CA ASP A 158 12.26 -29.61 -0.44
C ASP A 158 11.24 -28.47 -0.55
N ALA A 159 11.54 -27.49 -1.41
CA ALA A 159 10.67 -26.35 -1.64
C ALA A 159 9.35 -26.77 -2.30
N VAL A 160 9.38 -27.68 -3.28
CA VAL A 160 8.15 -28.21 -3.90
C VAL A 160 7.24 -28.86 -2.85
N ILE A 161 7.81 -29.65 -1.93
CA ILE A 161 7.04 -30.30 -0.87
C ILE A 161 6.48 -29.27 0.11
N VAL A 162 7.32 -28.38 0.64
CA VAL A 162 6.90 -27.38 1.65
C VAL A 162 5.87 -26.41 1.06
N VAL A 163 6.14 -25.83 -0.10
CA VAL A 163 5.22 -24.90 -0.78
C VAL A 163 3.93 -25.62 -1.17
N GLY A 164 4.02 -26.85 -1.70
CA GLY A 164 2.84 -27.66 -2.01
C GLY A 164 1.94 -27.91 -0.79
N LEU A 165 2.53 -28.21 0.37
CA LEU A 165 1.80 -28.38 1.63
C LEU A 165 1.16 -27.07 2.10
N LEU A 166 1.90 -25.96 2.08
CA LEU A 166 1.39 -24.64 2.47
C LEU A 166 0.24 -24.18 1.57
N CYS A 167 0.35 -24.37 0.25
CA CYS A 167 -0.72 -24.09 -0.71
C CYS A 167 -1.95 -24.98 -0.46
N THR A 168 -1.74 -26.28 -0.20
CA THR A 168 -2.83 -27.21 0.11
C THR A 168 -3.58 -26.82 1.38
N TRP A 169 -2.85 -26.42 2.43
CA TRP A 169 -3.44 -25.93 3.67
C TRP A 169 -4.17 -24.61 3.49
N LEU A 170 -3.63 -23.69 2.69
CA LEU A 170 -4.27 -22.43 2.39
C LEU A 170 -5.60 -22.64 1.66
N LEU A 171 -5.59 -23.42 0.56
CA LEU A 171 -6.78 -23.69 -0.24
C LEU A 171 -7.81 -24.51 0.55
N GLY A 172 -7.37 -25.62 1.16
CA GLY A 172 -8.24 -26.49 1.95
C GLY A 172 -8.82 -25.78 3.17
N GLY A 173 -8.01 -24.99 3.88
CA GLY A 173 -8.44 -24.17 5.01
C GLY A 173 -9.43 -23.09 4.60
N PHE A 174 -9.19 -22.41 3.48
CA PHE A 174 -10.10 -21.38 2.95
C PHE A 174 -11.47 -21.99 2.58
N ILE A 175 -11.47 -23.13 1.88
CA ILE A 175 -12.70 -23.88 1.56
C ILE A 175 -13.41 -24.30 2.85
N TYR A 176 -12.68 -24.81 3.83
CA TYR A 176 -13.25 -25.25 5.11
C TYR A 176 -13.90 -24.11 5.91
N ILE A 177 -13.25 -22.94 5.97
CA ILE A 177 -13.75 -21.75 6.66
C ILE A 177 -15.04 -21.25 5.99
N ASN A 178 -15.02 -21.18 4.65
CA ASN A 178 -16.08 -20.60 3.82
C ASN A 178 -17.13 -21.61 3.35
N ARG A 179 -17.08 -22.88 3.77
CA ARG A 179 -18.10 -23.88 3.45
C ARG A 179 -19.51 -23.39 3.82
N ALA A 180 -20.46 -23.64 2.91
CA ALA A 180 -21.85 -23.25 3.07
C ALA A 180 -22.46 -23.81 4.35
N ARG A 181 -22.87 -22.93 5.27
CA ARG A 181 -23.63 -23.24 6.49
C ARG A 181 -24.55 -22.06 6.80
N LEU A 182 -25.82 -22.34 7.10
CA LEU A 182 -26.87 -21.33 7.27
C LEU A 182 -26.60 -20.28 8.37
N THR A 183 -25.72 -20.56 9.34
CA THR A 183 -25.61 -19.79 10.59
C THR A 183 -24.30 -19.01 10.76
N LYS A 184 -23.45 -18.91 9.73
CA LYS A 184 -22.17 -18.20 9.85
C LYS A 184 -22.27 -16.76 9.37
N SER A 185 -21.77 -15.83 10.19
CA SER A 185 -21.55 -14.44 9.79
C SER A 185 -20.39 -14.34 8.79
N THR A 186 -20.64 -13.69 7.64
CA THR A 186 -19.64 -13.41 6.60
C THR A 186 -18.41 -12.66 7.15
N ARG A 187 -18.62 -11.71 8.07
CA ARG A 187 -17.54 -10.95 8.71
C ARG A 187 -16.61 -11.86 9.52
N LYS A 188 -17.19 -12.80 10.27
CA LYS A 188 -16.41 -13.79 11.04
C LYS A 188 -15.62 -14.72 10.11
N GLN A 189 -16.20 -15.14 9.00
CA GLN A 189 -15.51 -15.98 8.00
C GLN A 189 -14.37 -15.24 7.32
N SER A 190 -14.58 -13.98 6.92
CA SER A 190 -13.54 -13.13 6.37
C SER A 190 -12.36 -12.96 7.33
N TYR A 191 -12.63 -12.66 8.60
CA TYR A 191 -11.59 -12.55 9.63
C TYR A 191 -10.80 -13.86 9.81
N GLN A 192 -11.47 -15.02 9.86
CA GLN A 192 -10.77 -16.31 9.95
C GLN A 192 -9.96 -16.62 8.68
N SER A 193 -10.46 -16.24 7.50
CA SER A 193 -9.73 -16.41 6.24
C SER A 193 -8.46 -15.54 6.21
N MET A 194 -8.56 -14.29 6.66
CA MET A 194 -7.40 -13.40 6.81
C MET A 194 -6.39 -13.98 7.80
N LYS A 195 -6.85 -14.51 8.94
CA LYS A 195 -5.99 -15.17 9.93
C LYS A 195 -5.25 -16.37 9.33
N LEU A 196 -5.94 -17.20 8.52
CA LEU A 196 -5.31 -18.31 7.82
C LEU A 196 -4.23 -17.83 6.85
N ILE A 197 -4.52 -16.82 6.02
CA ILE A 197 -3.56 -16.24 5.07
C ILE A 197 -2.32 -15.74 5.82
N LEU A 198 -2.49 -15.01 6.92
CA LEU A 198 -1.37 -14.50 7.72
C LEU A 198 -0.52 -15.61 8.33
N ILE A 199 -1.14 -16.69 8.82
CA ILE A 199 -0.42 -17.85 9.36
C ILE A 199 0.41 -18.51 8.25
N ILE A 200 -0.19 -18.78 7.09
CA ILE A 200 0.50 -19.43 5.97
C ILE A 200 1.64 -18.55 5.44
N ALA A 201 1.39 -17.26 5.25
CA ALA A 201 2.42 -16.30 4.84
C ALA A 201 3.58 -16.26 5.84
N SER A 202 3.30 -16.26 7.15
CA SER A 202 4.34 -16.26 8.19
C SER A 202 5.17 -17.54 8.17
N LEU A 203 4.54 -18.70 7.99
CA LEU A 203 5.23 -19.99 7.87
C LEU A 203 6.11 -20.02 6.61
N TYR A 204 5.62 -19.49 5.49
CA TYR A 204 6.39 -19.36 4.26
C TYR A 204 7.60 -18.43 4.45
N CYS A 205 7.41 -17.25 5.04
CA CYS A 205 8.51 -16.34 5.34
C CYS A 205 9.56 -16.98 6.27
N LEU A 206 9.13 -17.74 7.28
CA LEU A 206 10.03 -18.47 8.18
C LEU A 206 10.83 -19.53 7.42
N TRP A 207 10.18 -20.26 6.50
CA TRP A 207 10.86 -21.20 5.62
C TRP A 207 11.89 -20.49 4.74
N CYS A 208 11.54 -19.42 4.03
CA CYS A 208 12.49 -18.67 3.21
C CYS A 208 13.67 -18.15 4.05
N ALA A 209 13.40 -17.59 5.24
CA ALA A 209 14.45 -17.16 6.16
C ALA A 209 15.37 -18.32 6.59
N SER A 210 14.83 -19.51 6.83
CA SER A 210 15.64 -20.70 7.13
C SER A 210 16.59 -21.06 5.98
N GLN A 211 16.12 -20.96 4.74
CA GLN A 211 16.93 -21.27 3.56
C GLN A 211 18.05 -20.24 3.36
N VAL A 212 17.80 -18.97 3.69
CA VAL A 212 18.77 -17.87 3.55
C VAL A 212 19.82 -17.89 4.66
N TYR A 213 19.41 -18.09 5.91
CA TYR A 213 20.26 -17.86 7.08
C TYR A 213 20.78 -19.13 7.76
N TRP A 214 20.12 -20.28 7.61
CA TRP A 214 20.49 -21.51 8.34
C TRP A 214 21.08 -22.62 7.46
N VAL A 215 20.78 -22.65 6.16
CA VAL A 215 21.30 -23.70 5.27
C VAL A 215 22.74 -23.39 4.85
N ASN A 216 23.65 -24.36 5.07
CA ASN A 216 25.06 -24.30 4.67
C ASN A 216 25.44 -25.51 3.79
N PRO A 217 26.03 -25.33 2.60
CA PRO A 217 26.35 -24.06 1.94
C PRO A 217 25.08 -23.30 1.50
N ARG A 218 25.17 -21.96 1.46
CA ARG A 218 24.04 -21.11 1.08
C ARG A 218 23.55 -21.49 -0.32
N ARG A 219 22.25 -21.79 -0.44
CA ARG A 219 21.58 -22.02 -1.73
C ARG A 219 21.49 -20.66 -2.47
N PRO A 220 21.63 -20.63 -3.80
CA PRO A 220 21.56 -19.38 -4.56
C PRO A 220 20.19 -18.70 -4.36
N ALA A 221 20.18 -17.36 -4.37
CA ALA A 221 19.01 -16.49 -4.15
C ALA A 221 18.02 -16.52 -5.34
N VAL A 222 17.53 -17.71 -5.67
CA VAL A 222 16.72 -17.98 -6.87
C VAL A 222 15.48 -18.73 -6.41
N GLY A 223 14.31 -18.30 -6.88
CA GLY A 223 13.03 -18.84 -6.41
C GLY A 223 12.63 -18.22 -5.08
N GLU A 224 12.77 -18.96 -3.98
CA GLU A 224 12.06 -18.69 -2.72
C GLU A 224 12.53 -17.40 -2.00
N GLU A 225 13.80 -17.01 -2.16
CA GLU A 225 14.32 -15.73 -1.62
C GLU A 225 13.70 -14.53 -2.35
N ALA A 226 13.43 -14.67 -3.65
CA ALA A 226 12.83 -13.62 -4.46
C ALA A 226 11.30 -13.56 -4.28
N ASP A 227 10.65 -14.72 -4.09
CA ASP A 227 9.24 -14.81 -3.68
C ASP A 227 8.99 -14.12 -2.32
N LEU A 228 9.94 -14.22 -1.38
CA LEU A 228 9.89 -13.44 -0.14
C LEU A 228 9.92 -11.93 -0.42
N GLY A 229 10.78 -11.48 -1.33
CA GLY A 229 10.82 -10.08 -1.79
C GLY A 229 9.48 -9.63 -2.39
N VAL A 230 8.85 -10.47 -3.23
CA VAL A 230 7.51 -10.23 -3.79
C VAL A 230 6.46 -10.09 -2.68
N LEU A 231 6.46 -10.97 -1.69
CA LEU A 231 5.51 -10.90 -0.57
C LEU A 231 5.68 -9.63 0.25
N VAL A 232 6.92 -9.26 0.58
CA VAL A 232 7.22 -8.02 1.33
C VAL A 232 6.80 -6.79 0.51
N PHE A 233 7.06 -6.80 -0.80
CA PHE A 233 6.66 -5.74 -1.71
C PHE A 233 5.15 -5.55 -1.75
N LEU A 234 4.41 -6.62 -2.05
CA LEU A 234 2.96 -6.57 -2.13
C LEU A 234 2.33 -6.24 -0.78
N ALA A 235 2.85 -6.77 0.33
CA ALA A 235 2.36 -6.44 1.66
C ALA A 235 2.50 -4.93 1.96
N THR A 236 3.68 -4.36 1.67
CA THR A 236 4.02 -2.99 2.06
C THR A 236 3.45 -1.94 1.11
N TYR A 237 3.56 -2.16 -0.20
CA TYR A 237 3.30 -1.15 -1.22
C TYR A 237 1.97 -1.37 -1.95
N PHE A 238 1.35 -2.56 -1.83
CA PHE A 238 0.06 -2.84 -2.43
C PHE A 238 -1.05 -3.01 -1.39
N PHE A 239 -1.00 -4.05 -0.55
CA PHE A 239 -2.08 -4.37 0.39
C PHE A 239 -2.22 -3.37 1.53
N LEU A 240 -1.10 -2.93 2.13
CA LEU A 240 -1.13 -1.96 3.23
C LEU A 240 -1.79 -0.63 2.83
N PRO A 241 -1.46 0.01 1.69
CA PRO A 241 -2.15 1.22 1.22
C PRO A 241 -3.66 1.06 1.10
N HIS A 242 -4.11 -0.04 0.49
CA HIS A 242 -5.53 -0.32 0.34
C HIS A 242 -6.21 -0.54 1.71
N CYS A 243 -5.55 -1.25 2.62
CA CYS A 243 -6.03 -1.40 4.00
C CYS A 243 -6.14 -0.05 4.72
N LEU A 244 -5.16 0.84 4.57
CA LEU A 244 -5.19 2.18 5.16
C LEU A 244 -6.34 3.02 4.58
N CYS A 245 -6.60 2.91 3.27
CA CYS A 245 -7.78 3.51 2.65
C CYS A 245 -9.09 2.93 3.19
N ILE A 246 -9.17 1.63 3.43
CA ILE A 246 -10.35 1.00 4.05
C ILE A 246 -10.56 1.48 5.48
N LEU A 247 -9.49 1.60 6.27
CA LEU A 247 -9.53 2.08 7.64
C LEU A 247 -9.88 3.57 7.76
N SER A 248 -9.71 4.36 6.69
CA SER A 248 -10.05 5.78 6.68
C SER A 248 -11.50 6.04 6.28
N MET A 249 -12.26 5.04 5.82
CA MET A 249 -13.66 5.20 5.42
C MET A 249 -14.57 5.68 6.56
N ASN A 250 -15.63 6.41 6.20
CA ASN A 250 -16.68 6.79 7.14
C ASN A 250 -17.39 5.56 7.74
N SER A 251 -17.94 5.67 8.95
CA SER A 251 -18.72 4.58 9.58
C SER A 251 -20.03 4.32 8.84
N GLU A 252 -20.57 3.10 8.94
CA GLU A 252 -21.89 2.76 8.39
C GLU A 252 -23.02 3.47 9.14
N ASP A 253 -22.84 3.72 10.45
CA ASP A 253 -23.91 4.22 11.33
C ASP A 253 -24.39 5.63 10.98
N ILE A 254 -23.61 6.40 10.20
CA ILE A 254 -23.94 7.77 9.79
C ILE A 254 -25.17 7.79 8.85
N HIS A 255 -25.50 6.66 8.20
CA HIS A 255 -26.67 6.55 7.33
C HIS A 255 -28.00 6.34 8.08
N THR A 256 -27.96 6.05 9.38
CA THR A 256 -29.17 5.71 10.16
C THR A 256 -29.85 6.92 10.82
N GLU A 257 -29.26 8.11 10.76
CA GLU A 257 -29.82 9.35 11.35
C GLU A 257 -30.31 10.36 10.31
N GLN A 258 -30.80 9.91 9.15
CA GLN A 258 -31.76 10.72 8.40
C GLN A 258 -33.13 10.57 9.07
N LEU A 259 -33.39 11.41 10.06
CA LEU A 259 -34.75 11.68 10.53
C LEU A 259 -35.60 12.12 9.32
N PRO A 260 -36.78 11.53 9.09
CA PRO A 260 -37.66 11.99 8.01
C PRO A 260 -38.10 13.44 8.30
N LEU A 261 -38.01 14.28 7.27
CA LEU A 261 -38.61 15.61 7.20
C LEU A 261 -40.13 15.53 7.23
#